data_AF-B9TLC3-F1
#
_entry.id   AF-B9TLC3-F1
#
_cell.length_a   1.000
_cell.length_b   1.000
_cell.length_c   1.000
_cell.angle_alpha   90.00
_cell.angle_beta   90.00
_cell.angle_gamma   90.00
#
_symmetry.space_group_name_H-M   'P 1'
#
loop_
_entity.id
_entity.type
_entity.pdbx_description
1 polymer ?
#
loop_
_entity_poly.entity_id
_entity_poly.type
_entity_poly.pdbx_seq_one_letter_code
_entity_poly.pdbx_strand_id
1 'polypeptide(L)'
;MDPTNTKIAMVNYTGNNNGNAHLKPLKSTGLDLTLEWYPRDGQSLTGAFFAKKVKDIIMSESYVRTLKDLAGNDQDFLITGPANAAKLWEVGIELAGMTYLDKLPVLDKALPDWMKGFGVSSNFTYLKGKQSLYHPFDFKYCQGGNSGIAGNLYGCDTNGLPFKDLPVPFLSPRMFNFALMYDRGPVSLRLAYSWRDRFLQATSAYGASGWDATSADPARAAANGGVAPKDVGWGLPVWQEATGQWDGGLNYKLNDNLYASANVSNLTNAVVRQTQQQTIGYTLRSLYAPGRSFRVSLGYAFY
;
A
#
# COMPACT_ATOMS: atom_id res chain seq x y z
N MET A 1 11.92 -53.15 -7.57
CA MET A 1 11.33 -53.08 -6.22
C MET A 1 12.22 -52.16 -5.40
N ASP A 2 11.67 -51.06 -4.90
CA ASP A 2 12.39 -50.11 -4.04
C ASP A 2 12.80 -50.82 -2.72
N PRO A 3 14.09 -50.79 -2.31
CA PRO A 3 14.59 -51.51 -1.14
C PRO A 3 14.04 -51.04 0.21
N THR A 4 13.28 -49.95 0.27
CA THR A 4 12.95 -49.27 1.52
C THR A 4 11.58 -49.60 2.11
N ASN A 5 10.73 -50.39 1.44
CA ASN A 5 9.36 -50.70 1.87
C ASN A 5 8.55 -49.44 2.28
N THR A 6 8.90 -48.29 1.73
CA THR A 6 8.25 -47.02 1.99
C THR A 6 6.95 -47.02 1.17
N LYS A 7 5.80 -47.20 1.83
CA LYS A 7 4.50 -47.03 1.17
C LYS A 7 4.37 -45.57 0.75
N ILE A 8 4.45 -45.31 -0.55
CA ILE A 8 4.12 -43.99 -1.11
C ILE A 8 2.63 -43.77 -0.85
N ALA A 9 2.32 -42.91 0.11
CA ALA A 9 0.94 -42.64 0.51
C ALA A 9 0.21 -41.69 -0.45
N MET A 10 0.95 -40.86 -1.21
CA MET A 10 0.39 -39.88 -2.14
C MET A 10 1.45 -39.42 -3.15
N VAL A 11 1.07 -39.27 -4.41
CA VAL A 11 1.88 -38.63 -5.46
C VAL A 11 1.14 -37.35 -5.88
N ASN A 12 1.80 -36.20 -5.79
CA ASN A 12 1.23 -34.91 -6.16
C ASN A 12 1.86 -34.41 -7.46
N TYR A 13 1.04 -34.12 -8.47
CA TYR A 13 1.47 -33.56 -9.74
C TYR A 13 1.31 -32.03 -9.73
N THR A 14 2.44 -31.32 -9.78
CA THR A 14 2.47 -29.86 -9.81
C THR A 14 3.15 -29.36 -11.08
N GLY A 15 2.71 -28.21 -11.59
CA GLY A 15 3.34 -27.53 -12.71
C GLY A 15 3.41 -26.02 -12.48
N ASN A 16 4.36 -25.36 -13.16
CA ASN A 16 4.44 -23.90 -13.20
C ASN A 16 4.35 -23.44 -14.66
N ASN A 17 3.56 -22.42 -14.90
CA ASN A 17 3.41 -21.80 -16.21
C ASN A 17 3.80 -20.32 -16.14
N ASN A 18 4.91 -19.98 -16.78
CA ASN A 18 5.49 -18.63 -16.73
C ASN A 18 4.75 -17.61 -17.61
N GLY A 19 3.79 -18.02 -18.44
CA GLY A 19 3.09 -17.12 -19.35
C GLY A 19 1.68 -17.57 -19.73
N ASN A 20 0.84 -16.62 -20.12
CA ASN A 20 -0.52 -16.93 -20.55
C ASN A 20 -0.89 -16.05 -21.76
N ALA A 21 -0.93 -16.65 -22.94
CA ALA A 21 -1.25 -15.96 -24.19
C ALA A 21 -2.73 -15.51 -24.28
N HIS A 22 -3.59 -16.00 -23.38
CA HIS A 22 -5.00 -15.62 -23.31
C HIS A 22 -5.27 -14.45 -22.36
N LEU A 23 -4.22 -13.84 -21.78
CA LEU A 23 -4.38 -12.69 -20.91
C LEU A 23 -5.03 -11.53 -21.66
N LYS A 24 -6.12 -11.02 -21.09
CA LYS A 24 -6.69 -9.74 -21.48
C LYS A 24 -5.79 -8.62 -20.93
N PRO A 25 -5.65 -7.50 -21.67
CA PRO A 25 -4.91 -6.36 -21.17
C PRO A 25 -5.60 -5.77 -19.93
N LEU A 26 -4.80 -5.29 -18.98
CA LEU A 26 -5.28 -4.50 -17.85
C LEU A 26 -6.01 -3.25 -18.37
N LYS A 27 -7.27 -3.08 -17.99
CA LYS A 27 -8.10 -1.95 -18.45
C LYS A 27 -8.51 -1.08 -17.27
N SER A 28 -8.46 0.24 -17.46
CA SER A 28 -9.00 1.21 -16.51
C SER A 28 -10.02 2.10 -17.20
N THR A 29 -11.16 2.33 -16.55
CA THR A 29 -12.18 3.29 -16.97
C THR A 29 -12.48 4.19 -15.79
N GLY A 30 -12.44 5.49 -15.99
CA GLY A 30 -12.62 6.45 -14.90
C GLY A 30 -13.37 7.71 -15.33
N LEU A 31 -13.79 8.43 -14.31
CA LEU A 31 -14.28 9.80 -14.38
C LEU A 31 -13.44 10.62 -13.42
N ASP A 32 -12.95 11.77 -13.89
CA ASP A 32 -12.20 12.73 -13.09
C ASP A 32 -12.85 14.11 -13.33
N LEU A 33 -13.24 14.79 -12.25
CA LEU A 33 -13.83 16.12 -12.27
C LEU A 33 -13.01 17.02 -11.35
N THR A 34 -12.52 18.14 -11.89
CA THR A 34 -11.69 19.08 -11.13
C THR A 34 -12.24 20.50 -11.30
N LEU A 35 -12.31 21.23 -10.20
CA LEU A 35 -12.59 22.66 -10.15
C LEU A 35 -11.37 23.36 -9.56
N GLU A 36 -10.89 24.38 -10.26
CA GLU A 36 -9.79 25.23 -9.82
C GLU A 36 -10.26 26.68 -9.76
N TRP A 37 -9.90 27.36 -8.67
CA TRP A 37 -10.22 28.77 -8.46
C TRP A 37 -8.97 29.52 -8.00
N TYR A 38 -8.71 30.64 -8.67
CA TYR A 38 -7.57 31.52 -8.43
C TYR A 38 -8.09 32.92 -8.09
N PRO A 39 -8.45 33.20 -6.82
CA PRO A 39 -9.08 34.46 -6.45
C PRO A 39 -8.16 35.67 -6.66
N ARG A 40 -6.86 35.49 -6.42
CA ARG A 40 -5.81 36.52 -6.47
C ARG A 40 -4.46 35.87 -6.79
N ASP A 41 -3.49 36.68 -7.19
CA ASP A 41 -2.12 36.22 -7.38
C ASP A 41 -1.55 35.59 -6.10
N GLY A 42 -0.99 34.39 -6.23
CA GLY A 42 -0.48 33.63 -5.09
C GLY A 42 -1.56 32.96 -4.23
N GLN A 43 -2.81 32.91 -4.70
CA GLN A 43 -3.89 32.11 -4.11
C GLN A 43 -4.39 31.05 -5.09
N SER A 44 -4.62 29.84 -4.58
CA SER A 44 -5.33 28.80 -5.32
C SER A 44 -6.19 27.96 -4.41
N LEU A 45 -7.30 27.47 -4.94
CA LEU A 45 -8.13 26.44 -4.35
C LEU A 45 -8.48 25.44 -5.46
N THR A 46 -8.27 24.16 -5.17
CA THR A 46 -8.55 23.06 -6.08
C THR A 46 -9.42 22.05 -5.34
N GLY A 47 -10.51 21.63 -5.98
CA GLY A 47 -11.29 20.48 -5.56
C GLY A 47 -11.37 19.49 -6.70
N ALA A 48 -11.05 18.22 -6.43
CA ALA A 48 -11.18 17.15 -7.40
C ALA A 48 -12.00 16.00 -6.82
N PHE A 49 -12.73 15.35 -7.72
CA PHE A 49 -13.42 14.09 -7.48
C PHE A 49 -13.00 13.12 -8.58
N PHE A 50 -12.74 11.87 -8.21
CA PHE A 50 -12.49 10.84 -9.19
C PHE A 50 -13.12 9.52 -8.80
N ALA A 51 -13.49 8.75 -9.81
CA ALA A 51 -13.99 7.39 -9.68
C ALA A 51 -13.37 6.53 -10.78
N LYS A 52 -12.66 5.46 -10.41
CA LYS A 52 -11.94 4.59 -11.32
C LYS A 52 -12.37 3.14 -11.13
N LYS A 53 -12.50 2.42 -12.24
CA LYS A 53 -12.77 0.99 -12.30
C LYS A 53 -11.66 0.33 -13.11
N VAL A 54 -10.89 -0.51 -12.46
CA VAL A 54 -9.83 -1.31 -13.08
C VAL A 54 -10.33 -2.75 -13.23
N LYS A 55 -10.12 -3.32 -14.40
CA LYS A 55 -10.49 -4.69 -14.76
C LYS A 55 -9.27 -5.44 -15.25
N ASP A 56 -9.37 -6.76 -15.15
CA ASP A 56 -8.41 -7.69 -15.74
C ASP A 56 -7.03 -7.61 -15.07
N ILE A 57 -7.01 -7.36 -13.75
CA ILE A 57 -5.80 -7.38 -12.93
C ILE A 57 -5.19 -8.79 -12.99
N ILE A 58 -3.92 -8.84 -13.40
CA ILE A 58 -3.19 -10.09 -13.56
C ILE A 58 -2.60 -10.49 -12.22
N MET A 59 -2.95 -11.68 -11.75
CA MET A 59 -2.39 -12.29 -10.54
C MET A 59 -2.03 -13.75 -10.85
N SER A 60 -1.18 -14.36 -10.01
CA SER A 60 -0.93 -15.80 -10.11
C SER A 60 -2.18 -16.57 -9.71
N GLU A 61 -2.65 -17.44 -10.60
CA GLU A 61 -3.79 -18.33 -10.44
C GLU A 61 -3.38 -19.80 -10.58
N SER A 62 -3.90 -20.64 -9.69
CA SER A 62 -3.72 -22.10 -9.77
C SER A 62 -4.98 -22.73 -10.35
N TYR A 63 -4.82 -23.50 -11.43
CA TYR A 63 -5.89 -24.25 -12.07
C TYR A 63 -5.45 -25.69 -12.29
N VAL A 64 -6.42 -26.62 -12.30
CA VAL A 64 -6.14 -28.04 -12.55
C VAL A 64 -6.18 -28.30 -14.05
N ARG A 65 -5.17 -29.01 -14.56
CA ARG A 65 -5.14 -29.52 -15.93
C ARG A 65 -4.91 -31.02 -15.91
N THR A 66 -5.85 -31.76 -16.46
CA THR A 66 -5.72 -33.21 -16.62
C THR A 66 -4.86 -33.53 -17.85
N LEU A 67 -3.81 -34.33 -17.65
CA LEU A 67 -2.94 -34.87 -18.71
C LEU A 67 -2.91 -36.38 -18.59
N LYS A 68 -2.75 -37.08 -19.71
CA LYS A 68 -2.61 -38.55 -19.70
C LYS A 68 -1.17 -38.96 -19.44
N ASP A 69 -0.97 -39.94 -18.57
CA ASP A 69 0.33 -40.59 -18.38
C ASP A 69 0.66 -41.54 -19.54
N LEU A 70 1.86 -42.15 -19.51
CA LEU A 70 2.31 -43.10 -20.53
C LEU A 70 1.45 -44.38 -20.61
N ALA A 71 0.70 -44.69 -19.55
CA ALA A 71 -0.24 -45.81 -19.51
C ALA A 71 -1.67 -45.39 -19.91
N GLY A 72 -1.89 -44.10 -20.25
CA GLY A 72 -3.16 -43.55 -20.70
C GLY A 72 -4.12 -43.11 -19.58
N ASN A 73 -3.72 -43.21 -18.32
CA ASN A 73 -4.54 -42.78 -17.19
C ASN A 73 -4.50 -41.26 -17.05
N ASP A 74 -5.61 -40.69 -16.61
CA ASP A 74 -5.71 -39.26 -16.32
C ASP A 74 -4.93 -38.91 -15.06
N GLN A 75 -4.12 -37.87 -15.15
CA GLN A 75 -3.35 -37.29 -14.06
C GLN A 75 -3.64 -35.80 -13.97
N ASP A 76 -4.11 -35.36 -12.81
CA ASP A 76 -4.44 -33.96 -12.57
C ASP A 76 -3.22 -33.17 -12.12
N PHE A 77 -2.77 -32.24 -12.95
CA PHE A 77 -1.69 -31.32 -12.63
C PHE A 77 -2.26 -30.02 -12.09
N LEU A 78 -1.89 -29.66 -10.87
CA LEU A 78 -2.11 -28.31 -10.37
C LEU A 78 -1.07 -27.38 -10.99
N ILE A 79 -1.50 -26.52 -11.91
CA ILE A 79 -0.63 -25.58 -12.61
C ILE A 79 -0.87 -24.19 -12.06
N THR A 80 0.19 -23.52 -11.62
CA THR A 80 0.16 -22.10 -11.24
C THR A 80 0.68 -21.25 -12.41
N GLY A 81 -0.04 -20.19 -12.77
CA GLY A 81 0.39 -19.25 -13.81
C GLY A 81 -0.38 -17.93 -13.79
N PRO A 82 -0.01 -16.93 -14.60
CA PRO A 82 -0.69 -15.64 -14.59
C PRO A 82 -2.10 -15.75 -15.20
N ALA A 83 -3.09 -15.14 -14.56
CA ALA A 83 -4.47 -15.03 -15.05
C ALA A 83 -5.09 -13.67 -14.70
N ASN A 84 -6.09 -13.24 -15.48
CA ASN A 84 -6.91 -12.08 -15.15
C ASN A 84 -7.84 -12.43 -13.98
N ALA A 85 -7.33 -12.25 -12.76
CA ALA A 85 -7.94 -12.79 -11.55
C ALA A 85 -8.84 -11.80 -10.82
N ALA A 86 -8.61 -10.49 -10.96
CA ALA A 86 -9.28 -9.49 -10.13
C ALA A 86 -9.75 -8.23 -10.87
N LYS A 87 -10.65 -7.52 -10.18
CA LYS A 87 -11.12 -6.17 -10.51
C LYS A 87 -11.01 -5.27 -9.27
N LEU A 88 -10.86 -3.98 -9.51
CA LEU A 88 -10.74 -2.95 -8.48
C LEU A 88 -11.69 -1.80 -8.84
N TRP A 89 -12.37 -1.26 -7.84
CA TRP A 89 -12.96 0.07 -7.96
C TRP A 89 -12.39 0.97 -6.88
N GLU A 90 -12.24 2.24 -7.22
CA GLU A 90 -11.69 3.27 -6.37
C GLU A 90 -12.48 4.56 -6.58
N VAL A 91 -12.72 5.30 -5.51
CA VAL A 91 -13.31 6.63 -5.53
C VAL A 91 -12.55 7.50 -4.55
N GLY A 92 -12.38 8.77 -4.89
CA GLY A 92 -11.69 9.71 -4.03
C GLY A 92 -12.11 11.14 -4.24
N ILE A 93 -11.77 11.95 -3.24
CA ILE A 93 -11.81 13.40 -3.30
C ILE A 93 -10.45 13.96 -2.92
N GLU A 94 -10.09 15.07 -3.56
CA GLU A 94 -8.90 15.83 -3.24
C GLU A 94 -9.28 17.30 -3.07
N LEU A 95 -8.76 17.90 -2.01
CA LEU A 95 -8.87 19.33 -1.75
C LEU A 95 -7.45 19.86 -1.59
N ALA A 96 -7.12 20.92 -2.29
CA ALA A 96 -5.84 21.60 -2.14
C ALA A 96 -6.03 23.11 -2.18
N GLY A 97 -5.14 23.84 -1.53
CA GLY A 97 -5.14 25.28 -1.65
C GLY A 97 -3.90 25.91 -1.04
N MET A 98 -3.61 27.12 -1.47
CA MET A 98 -2.58 27.95 -0.88
C MET A 98 -2.96 29.42 -0.87
N THR A 99 -2.39 30.16 0.07
CA THR A 99 -2.49 31.62 0.13
C THR A 99 -1.34 32.20 0.95
N TYR A 100 -1.00 33.46 0.67
CA TYR A 100 -0.22 34.31 1.58
C TYR A 100 -1.14 35.17 2.44
N LEU A 101 -0.67 35.58 3.62
CA LEU A 101 -1.42 36.41 4.56
C LEU A 101 -1.73 37.80 3.99
N ASP A 102 -0.82 38.36 3.18
CA ASP A 102 -0.99 39.65 2.50
C ASP A 102 -2.07 39.65 1.41
N LYS A 103 -2.50 38.46 0.97
CA LYS A 103 -3.58 38.32 -0.01
C LYS A 103 -4.96 38.21 0.65
N LEU A 104 -5.03 38.07 1.97
CA LEU A 104 -6.28 37.99 2.71
C LEU A 104 -6.85 39.41 2.95
N PRO A 105 -8.07 39.74 2.45
CA PRO A 105 -8.63 41.09 2.53
C PRO A 105 -8.82 41.65 3.94
N VAL A 106 -8.86 40.78 4.95
CA VAL A 106 -9.03 41.17 6.37
C VAL A 106 -7.69 41.52 7.02
N LEU A 107 -6.57 41.03 6.47
CA LEU A 107 -5.25 41.13 7.08
C LEU A 107 -4.30 42.06 6.31
N ASP A 108 -4.49 42.24 5.00
CA ASP A 108 -3.58 42.98 4.12
C ASP A 108 -3.22 44.40 4.60
N LYS A 109 -4.20 45.13 5.14
CA LYS A 109 -4.05 46.51 5.64
C LYS A 109 -3.56 46.62 7.08
N ALA A 110 -3.64 45.54 7.86
CA ALA A 110 -3.29 45.53 9.28
C ALA A 110 -1.94 44.83 9.57
N LEU A 111 -1.41 44.08 8.61
CA LEU A 111 -0.17 43.32 8.78
C LEU A 111 1.08 44.23 8.67
N PRO A 112 1.99 44.18 9.66
CA PRO A 112 3.35 44.70 9.50
C PRO A 112 4.03 44.11 8.27
N ASP A 113 4.91 44.89 7.64
CA ASP A 113 5.54 44.50 6.38
C ASP A 113 6.25 43.14 6.44
N TRP A 114 6.95 42.84 7.53
CA TRP A 114 7.61 41.54 7.69
C TRP A 114 6.61 40.38 7.63
N MET A 115 5.38 40.53 8.14
CA MET A 115 4.39 39.44 8.15
C MET A 115 3.77 39.15 6.78
N LYS A 116 3.91 40.06 5.81
CA LYS A 116 3.32 39.89 4.47
C LYS A 116 3.94 38.74 3.68
N GLY A 117 5.11 38.23 4.10
CA GLY A 117 5.75 37.06 3.50
C GLY A 117 5.16 35.72 3.92
N PHE A 118 4.38 35.65 5.00
CA PHE A 118 3.85 34.37 5.47
C PHE A 118 2.75 33.84 4.55
N GLY A 119 2.76 32.53 4.35
CA GLY A 119 1.74 31.82 3.63
C GLY A 119 1.51 30.42 4.16
N VAL A 120 0.47 29.80 3.65
CA VAL A 120 0.06 28.44 3.96
C VAL A 120 -0.27 27.71 2.66
N SER A 121 0.09 26.44 2.60
CA SER A 121 -0.32 25.52 1.54
C SER A 121 -0.78 24.23 2.19
N SER A 122 -1.85 23.63 1.67
CA SER A 122 -2.34 22.36 2.18
C SER A 122 -2.99 21.54 1.08
N ASN A 123 -2.92 20.22 1.21
CA ASN A 123 -3.73 19.30 0.45
C ASN A 123 -4.22 18.16 1.34
N PHE A 124 -5.39 17.65 0.99
CA PHE A 124 -6.04 16.55 1.66
C PHE A 124 -6.64 15.62 0.60
N THR A 125 -6.36 14.33 0.72
CA THR A 125 -6.91 13.28 -0.14
C THR A 125 -7.68 12.31 0.73
N TYR A 126 -8.91 11.98 0.33
CA TYR A 126 -9.65 10.84 0.84
C TYR A 126 -9.88 9.82 -0.27
N LEU A 127 -9.56 8.57 0.02
CA LEU A 127 -9.60 7.45 -0.92
C LEU A 127 -10.40 6.30 -0.32
N LYS A 128 -11.23 5.67 -1.16
CA LYS A 128 -11.87 4.41 -0.84
C LYS A 128 -11.81 3.50 -2.06
N GLY A 129 -11.29 2.30 -1.85
CA GLY A 129 -11.25 1.28 -2.89
C GLY A 129 -11.52 -0.11 -2.35
N LYS A 130 -11.97 -1.00 -3.23
CA LYS A 130 -12.10 -2.43 -2.94
C LYS A 130 -11.68 -3.25 -4.16
N GLN A 131 -10.81 -4.21 -3.91
CA GLN A 131 -10.40 -5.22 -4.88
C GLN A 131 -11.18 -6.51 -4.63
N SER A 132 -11.55 -7.22 -5.70
CA SER A 132 -12.29 -8.47 -5.62
C SER A 132 -11.89 -9.40 -6.75
N LEU A 133 -11.84 -10.70 -6.47
CA LEU A 133 -11.60 -11.71 -7.50
C LEU A 133 -12.81 -11.83 -8.44
N TYR A 134 -12.57 -12.20 -9.69
CA TYR A 134 -13.64 -12.60 -10.62
C TYR A 134 -14.26 -13.95 -10.21
N HIS A 135 -13.43 -14.88 -9.73
CA HIS A 135 -13.85 -16.16 -9.20
C HIS A 135 -13.43 -16.22 -7.72
N PRO A 136 -14.25 -15.65 -6.80
CA PRO A 136 -13.95 -15.70 -5.38
C PRO A 136 -14.05 -17.14 -4.88
N PHE A 137 -13.05 -17.57 -4.12
CA PHE A 137 -13.13 -18.83 -3.39
C PHE A 137 -13.82 -18.58 -2.05
N ASP A 138 -14.97 -19.21 -1.81
CA ASP A 138 -15.61 -19.21 -0.48
C ASP A 138 -14.95 -20.27 0.41
N PHE A 139 -13.69 -20.03 0.76
CA PHE A 139 -13.01 -20.88 1.72
C PHE A 139 -13.53 -20.57 3.12
N LYS A 140 -14.36 -21.46 3.67
CA LYS A 140 -14.72 -21.39 5.10
C LYS A 140 -13.49 -21.55 5.99
N TYR A 141 -12.50 -22.33 5.53
CA TYR A 141 -11.24 -22.63 6.20
C TYR A 141 -10.08 -22.58 5.20
N CYS A 142 -8.90 -22.17 5.65
CA CYS A 142 -7.67 -22.23 4.87
C CYS A 142 -7.28 -23.68 4.58
N GLN A 143 -6.84 -23.93 3.34
CA GLN A 143 -6.51 -25.28 2.88
C GLN A 143 -5.13 -25.74 3.36
N GLY A 144 -4.95 -27.06 3.48
CA GLY A 144 -3.65 -27.66 3.72
C GLY A 144 -2.74 -27.49 2.49
N GLY A 145 -1.45 -27.26 2.71
CA GLY A 145 -0.45 -27.07 1.66
C GLY A 145 -0.24 -25.61 1.24
N ASN A 146 0.25 -25.41 0.01
CA ASN A 146 0.73 -24.11 -0.45
C ASN A 146 -0.42 -23.08 -0.61
N SER A 147 -0.20 -21.85 -0.16
CA SER A 147 -1.19 -20.78 -0.12
C SER A 147 -1.50 -20.34 -1.55
N GLY A 148 -2.69 -20.72 -2.05
CA GLY A 148 -3.17 -20.29 -3.35
C GLY A 148 -3.50 -18.79 -3.42
N ILE A 149 -4.09 -18.34 -4.54
CA ILE A 149 -4.46 -16.93 -4.81
C ILE A 149 -5.24 -16.28 -3.67
N ALA A 150 -6.17 -17.01 -3.04
CA ALA A 150 -6.97 -16.51 -1.94
C ALA A 150 -6.09 -16.15 -0.72
N GLY A 151 -5.04 -16.92 -0.45
CA GLY A 151 -4.02 -16.59 0.55
C GLY A 151 -3.14 -15.39 0.17
N ASN A 152 -3.05 -15.05 -1.13
CA ASN A 152 -2.30 -13.87 -1.60
C ASN A 152 -3.14 -12.58 -1.67
N LEU A 153 -4.47 -12.70 -1.79
CA LEU A 153 -5.35 -11.52 -1.78
C LEU A 153 -5.96 -11.25 -0.41
N TYR A 154 -6.42 -12.29 0.27
CA TYR A 154 -7.12 -12.19 1.55
C TYR A 154 -6.25 -12.65 2.72
N GLY A 155 -5.22 -13.45 2.49
CA GLY A 155 -4.40 -13.99 3.59
C GLY A 155 -5.09 -15.12 4.35
N CYS A 156 -4.28 -15.88 5.08
CA CYS A 156 -4.70 -16.97 5.94
C CYS A 156 -4.06 -16.82 7.31
N ASP A 157 -4.86 -16.92 8.36
CA ASP A 157 -4.36 -16.80 9.72
C ASP A 157 -3.82 -18.14 10.24
N THR A 158 -3.00 -18.07 11.28
CA THR A 158 -2.34 -19.20 11.96
C THR A 158 -3.31 -20.19 12.62
N ASN A 159 -4.56 -19.79 12.85
CA ASN A 159 -5.64 -20.67 13.31
C ASN A 159 -6.43 -21.33 12.17
N GLY A 160 -6.01 -21.16 10.91
CA GLY A 160 -6.62 -21.80 9.76
C GLY A 160 -7.90 -21.12 9.24
N LEU A 161 -8.21 -19.91 9.72
CA LEU A 161 -9.29 -19.09 9.17
C LEU A 161 -8.74 -18.02 8.19
N PRO A 162 -9.40 -17.78 7.06
CA PRO A 162 -9.00 -16.70 6.16
C PRO A 162 -9.42 -15.34 6.71
N PHE A 163 -8.65 -14.29 6.42
CA PHE A 163 -9.13 -12.94 6.67
C PHE A 163 -10.22 -12.58 5.66
N LYS A 164 -11.13 -11.69 6.06
CA LYS A 164 -12.22 -11.21 5.21
C LYS A 164 -12.09 -9.70 5.05
N ASP A 165 -12.46 -9.20 3.87
CA ASP A 165 -12.58 -7.77 3.58
C ASP A 165 -11.32 -6.94 3.87
N LEU A 166 -10.17 -7.40 3.36
CA LEU A 166 -8.96 -6.57 3.35
C LEU A 166 -9.07 -5.40 2.34
N PRO A 167 -8.53 -4.22 2.69
CA PRO A 167 -8.49 -3.10 1.76
C PRO A 167 -7.51 -3.36 0.62
N VAL A 168 -7.55 -2.48 -0.38
CA VAL A 168 -6.60 -2.53 -1.50
C VAL A 168 -5.19 -2.27 -0.96
N PRO A 169 -4.20 -3.12 -1.31
CA PRO A 169 -2.82 -2.88 -0.91
C PRO A 169 -2.31 -1.51 -1.36
N PHE A 170 -1.47 -0.89 -0.53
CA PHE A 170 -0.84 0.43 -0.71
C PHE A 170 -1.78 1.64 -0.69
N LEU A 171 -3.09 1.43 -0.50
CA LEU A 171 -4.09 2.49 -0.45
C LEU A 171 -4.28 3.00 0.99
N SER A 172 -3.79 4.21 1.28
CA SER A 172 -4.11 4.92 2.53
C SER A 172 -5.45 5.64 2.38
N PRO A 173 -6.45 5.41 3.26
CA PRO A 173 -7.76 6.05 3.15
C PRO A 173 -7.73 7.58 3.26
N ARG A 174 -6.82 8.14 4.07
CA ARG A 174 -6.64 9.59 4.20
C ARG A 174 -5.16 9.94 4.12
N MET A 175 -4.87 11.02 3.42
CA MET A 175 -3.54 11.63 3.35
C MET A 175 -3.68 13.14 3.47
N PHE A 176 -2.73 13.77 4.16
CA PHE A 176 -2.76 15.19 4.44
C PHE A 176 -1.34 15.76 4.35
N ASN A 177 -1.19 16.87 3.64
CA ASN A 177 0.02 17.66 3.66
C ASN A 177 -0.33 19.11 4.01
N PHE A 178 0.55 19.74 4.77
CA PHE A 178 0.42 21.11 5.22
C PHE A 178 1.79 21.76 5.23
N ALA A 179 1.89 23.00 4.77
CA ALA A 179 3.12 23.75 4.78
C ALA A 179 2.87 25.18 5.25
N LEU A 180 3.66 25.62 6.23
CA LEU A 180 3.86 27.02 6.53
C LEU A 180 5.01 27.52 5.68
N MET A 181 4.82 28.69 5.08
CA MET A 181 5.75 29.31 4.16
C MET A 181 6.04 30.73 4.62
N TYR A 182 7.24 31.21 4.34
CA TYR A 182 7.60 32.62 4.47
C TYR A 182 8.51 32.99 3.31
N ASP A 183 8.08 33.92 2.48
CA ASP A 183 8.86 34.39 1.33
C ASP A 183 8.88 35.92 1.33
N ARG A 184 9.99 36.51 1.78
CA ARG A 184 10.17 37.98 1.75
C ARG A 184 11.63 38.39 1.78
N GLY A 185 12.00 39.28 0.84
CA GLY A 185 13.36 39.79 0.73
C GLY A 185 14.36 38.67 0.49
N PRO A 186 15.47 38.57 1.26
CA PRO A 186 16.47 37.52 1.08
C PRO A 186 16.08 36.18 1.70
N VAL A 187 14.99 36.09 2.45
CA VAL A 187 14.62 34.90 3.24
C VAL A 187 13.47 34.15 2.57
N SER A 188 13.63 32.84 2.40
CA SER A 188 12.57 31.90 2.08
C SER A 188 12.61 30.74 3.08
N LEU A 189 11.52 30.50 3.80
CA LEU A 189 11.40 29.45 4.81
C LEU A 189 10.17 28.59 4.53
N ARG A 190 10.31 27.28 4.72
CA ARG A 190 9.23 26.31 4.63
C ARG A 190 9.28 25.35 5.80
N LEU A 191 8.14 25.09 6.41
CA LEU A 191 7.94 24.06 7.41
C LEU A 191 6.73 23.22 6.99
N ALA A 192 6.98 21.99 6.57
CA ALA A 192 5.98 21.10 6.00
C ALA A 192 5.71 19.91 6.91
N TYR A 193 4.45 19.55 7.07
CA TYR A 193 3.98 18.32 7.69
C TYR A 193 3.34 17.45 6.63
N SER A 194 3.77 16.19 6.58
CA SER A 194 3.13 15.15 5.75
C SER A 194 2.60 14.06 6.67
N TRP A 195 1.39 13.59 6.40
CA TRP A 195 0.76 12.50 7.15
C TRP A 195 -0.04 11.59 6.23
N ARG A 196 -0.02 10.30 6.54
CA ARG A 196 -0.89 9.31 5.90
C ARG A 196 -1.44 8.31 6.91
N ASP A 197 -2.67 7.91 6.67
CA ASP A 197 -3.28 6.78 7.37
C ASP A 197 -2.47 5.49 7.16
N ARG A 198 -2.66 4.57 8.11
CA ARG A 198 -2.27 3.18 7.98
C ARG A 198 -2.80 2.58 6.67
N PHE A 199 -2.02 1.68 6.06
CA PHE A 199 -2.42 0.95 4.86
C PHE A 199 -1.90 -0.49 4.86
N LEU A 200 -2.61 -1.37 4.14
CA LEU A 200 -2.20 -2.75 3.94
C LEU A 200 -1.05 -2.78 2.93
N GLN A 201 0.07 -3.42 3.24
CA GLN A 201 1.18 -3.56 2.30
C GLN A 201 1.02 -4.82 1.45
N ALA A 202 0.78 -5.95 2.10
CA ALA A 202 0.58 -7.22 1.45
C ALA A 202 -0.07 -8.20 2.42
N THR A 203 -0.61 -9.28 1.87
CA THR A 203 -0.76 -10.53 2.63
C THR A 203 0.42 -11.42 2.26
N SER A 204 0.98 -12.14 3.23
CA SER A 204 2.14 -13.03 2.99
C SER A 204 3.44 -12.30 2.62
N ALA A 205 3.69 -11.10 3.17
CA ALA A 205 5.00 -10.46 3.03
C ALA A 205 6.13 -11.37 3.56
N TYR A 206 7.36 -11.18 3.09
CA TYR A 206 8.50 -11.98 3.56
C TYR A 206 8.59 -11.97 5.10
N GLY A 207 8.65 -13.16 5.70
CA GLY A 207 8.64 -13.33 7.16
C GLY A 207 7.27 -13.21 7.84
N ALA A 208 6.18 -13.10 7.07
CA ALA A 208 4.79 -13.08 7.54
C ALA A 208 3.94 -14.15 6.85
N SER A 209 4.56 -15.29 6.50
CA SER A 209 3.90 -16.46 5.92
C SER A 209 4.63 -17.76 6.31
N GLY A 210 3.94 -18.89 6.20
CA GLY A 210 4.46 -20.22 6.55
C GLY A 210 3.51 -21.35 6.17
N TRP A 211 3.85 -22.59 6.55
CA TRP A 211 3.16 -23.84 6.15
C TRP A 211 2.66 -24.70 7.31
N ASP A 212 2.73 -24.16 8.53
CA ASP A 212 2.58 -24.89 9.79
C ASP A 212 1.41 -24.39 10.63
N ALA A 213 0.46 -23.68 10.02
CA ALA A 213 -0.75 -23.24 10.71
C ALA A 213 -1.67 -24.43 11.05
N THR A 214 -2.45 -24.26 12.10
CA THR A 214 -3.41 -25.28 12.54
C THR A 214 -4.68 -25.19 11.70
N SER A 215 -5.18 -26.33 11.21
CA SER A 215 -6.43 -26.34 10.44
C SER A 215 -7.64 -26.03 11.31
N ALA A 216 -8.47 -25.09 10.85
CA ALA A 216 -9.78 -24.81 11.43
C ALA A 216 -10.88 -25.78 10.96
N ASP A 217 -10.59 -26.66 9.99
CA ASP A 217 -11.59 -27.55 9.40
C ASP A 217 -11.87 -28.76 10.31
N PRO A 218 -13.08 -28.89 10.89
CA PRO A 218 -13.44 -30.02 11.75
C PRO A 218 -13.37 -31.36 11.02
N ALA A 219 -13.61 -31.39 9.70
CA ALA A 219 -13.52 -32.61 8.92
C ALA A 219 -12.08 -33.12 8.85
N ARG A 220 -11.11 -32.20 8.76
CA ARG A 220 -9.67 -32.55 8.76
C ARG A 220 -9.21 -33.02 10.14
N ALA A 221 -9.71 -32.40 11.21
CA ALA A 221 -9.45 -32.90 12.57
C ALA A 221 -10.04 -34.31 12.77
N ALA A 222 -11.28 -34.55 12.33
CA ALA A 222 -11.93 -35.85 12.43
C ALA A 222 -11.17 -36.94 11.64
N ALA A 223 -10.71 -36.63 10.43
CA ALA A 223 -9.89 -37.53 9.61
C ALA A 223 -8.50 -37.82 10.21
N ASN A 224 -8.00 -36.93 11.07
CA ASN A 224 -6.70 -37.06 11.74
C ASN A 224 -6.86 -37.43 13.24
N GLY A 225 -7.76 -38.37 13.53
CA GLY A 225 -7.93 -38.93 14.89
C GLY A 225 -8.40 -37.92 15.94
N GLY A 226 -9.11 -36.87 15.53
CA GLY A 226 -9.60 -35.80 16.41
C GLY A 226 -8.59 -34.68 16.66
N VAL A 227 -7.41 -34.72 16.04
CA VAL A 227 -6.36 -33.70 16.20
C VAL A 227 -6.29 -32.85 14.93
N ALA A 228 -6.42 -31.52 15.07
CA ALA A 228 -6.29 -30.62 13.94
C ALA A 228 -4.85 -30.69 13.34
N PRO A 229 -4.69 -30.98 12.04
CA PRO A 229 -3.38 -31.03 11.40
C PRO A 229 -2.73 -29.64 11.35
N LYS A 230 -1.39 -29.62 11.39
CA LYS A 230 -0.55 -28.41 11.32
C LYS A 230 0.20 -28.33 9.99
N ASP A 231 -0.56 -28.18 8.92
CA ASP A 231 -0.07 -28.19 7.55
C ASP A 231 -0.75 -27.13 6.68
N VAL A 232 -1.41 -26.16 7.31
CA VAL A 232 -2.10 -25.08 6.61
C VAL A 232 -1.10 -24.00 6.23
N GLY A 233 -1.14 -23.60 4.96
CA GLY A 233 -0.48 -22.41 4.48
C GLY A 233 -1.08 -21.15 5.09
N TRP A 234 -0.26 -20.34 5.74
CA TRP A 234 -0.67 -19.07 6.33
C TRP A 234 0.11 -17.90 5.76
N GLY A 235 -0.51 -16.74 5.83
CA GLY A 235 -0.08 -15.50 5.21
C GLY A 235 -0.78 -14.32 5.85
N LEU A 236 -0.07 -13.61 6.72
CA LEU A 236 -0.66 -12.55 7.55
C LEU A 236 -0.69 -11.23 6.79
N PRO A 237 -1.75 -10.43 6.98
CA PRO A 237 -1.79 -9.04 6.55
C PRO A 237 -0.70 -8.24 7.27
N VAL A 238 0.20 -7.65 6.49
CA VAL A 238 1.21 -6.73 6.99
C VAL A 238 0.79 -5.32 6.67
N TRP A 239 0.83 -4.47 7.69
CA TRP A 239 0.36 -3.10 7.65
C TRP A 239 1.51 -2.16 7.95
N GLN A 240 1.58 -1.05 7.22
CA GLN A 240 2.34 0.09 7.66
C GLN A 240 1.41 1.00 8.45
N GLU A 241 1.74 1.28 9.70
CA GLU A 241 0.93 2.12 10.59
C GLU A 241 0.91 3.57 10.12
N ALA A 242 -0.09 4.30 10.60
CA ALA A 242 -0.22 5.72 10.33
C ALA A 242 1.04 6.45 10.83
N THR A 243 1.57 7.35 10.00
CA THR A 243 2.79 8.09 10.31
C THR A 243 2.69 9.49 9.75
N GLY A 244 3.30 10.44 10.46
CA GLY A 244 3.48 11.79 9.98
C GLY A 244 4.83 12.34 10.41
N GLN A 245 5.36 13.26 9.62
CA GLN A 245 6.67 13.84 9.83
C GLN A 245 6.69 15.32 9.44
N TRP A 246 7.54 16.06 10.14
CA TRP A 246 7.85 17.45 9.81
C TRP A 246 9.17 17.53 9.05
N ASP A 247 9.20 18.34 8.00
CA ASP A 247 10.36 18.67 7.20
C ASP A 247 10.50 20.20 7.15
N GLY A 248 11.72 20.72 7.17
CA GLY A 248 12.00 22.14 7.23
C GLY A 248 13.07 22.55 6.22
N GLY A 249 12.94 23.76 5.67
CA GLY A 249 13.90 24.34 4.75
C GLY A 249 14.01 25.85 4.96
N LEU A 250 15.23 26.36 4.91
CA LEU A 250 15.57 27.78 4.92
C LEU A 250 16.51 28.04 3.75
N ASN A 251 16.14 28.99 2.89
CA ASN A 251 17.01 29.57 1.89
C ASN A 251 17.26 31.04 2.25
N TYR A 252 18.51 31.45 2.15
CA TYR A 252 18.93 32.82 2.40
C TYR A 252 19.81 33.33 1.26
N LYS A 253 19.39 34.42 0.63
CA LYS A 253 20.16 35.12 -0.39
C LYS A 253 21.13 36.10 0.30
N LEU A 254 22.43 35.79 0.29
CA LEU A 254 23.46 36.64 0.90
C LEU A 254 23.70 37.89 0.05
N ASN A 255 23.76 37.73 -1.27
CA ASN A 255 23.83 38.81 -2.25
C ASN A 255 23.24 38.32 -3.60
N ASP A 256 23.38 39.09 -4.67
CA ASP A 256 22.80 38.73 -5.97
C ASP A 256 23.32 37.41 -6.53
N ASN A 257 24.58 37.09 -6.29
CA ASN A 257 25.23 35.90 -6.84
C ASN A 257 25.32 34.74 -5.85
N LEU A 258 25.24 34.99 -4.54
CA LEU A 258 25.51 34.01 -3.48
C LEU A 258 24.26 33.74 -2.64
N TYR A 259 23.90 32.46 -2.50
CA TYR A 259 22.82 32.01 -1.63
C TYR A 259 23.23 30.77 -0.82
N ALA A 260 22.66 30.63 0.36
CA ALA A 260 22.81 29.45 1.21
C ALA A 260 21.45 28.79 1.44
N SER A 261 21.46 27.47 1.63
CA SER A 261 20.29 26.74 2.10
C SER A 261 20.62 25.80 3.26
N ALA A 262 19.66 25.62 4.15
CA ALA A 262 19.68 24.63 5.21
C ALA A 262 18.34 23.88 5.20
N ASN A 263 18.40 22.55 5.12
CA ASN A 263 17.24 21.68 5.11
C ASN A 263 17.36 20.64 6.22
N VAL A 264 16.24 20.32 6.83
CA VAL A 264 16.10 19.25 7.81
C VAL A 264 14.95 18.35 7.39
N SER A 265 15.22 17.05 7.28
CA SER A 265 14.18 16.06 7.03
C SER A 265 13.89 15.25 8.28
N ASN A 266 12.62 14.91 8.48
CA ASN A 266 12.13 14.19 9.65
C ASN A 266 12.53 14.88 10.97
N LEU A 267 12.21 16.16 11.10
CA LEU A 267 12.50 17.02 12.24
C LEU A 267 12.04 16.40 13.57
N THR A 268 10.90 15.70 13.59
CA THR A 268 10.36 15.04 14.79
C THR A 268 10.95 13.66 15.08
N ASN A 269 11.90 13.17 14.26
CA ASN A 269 12.48 11.83 14.38
C ASN A 269 11.39 10.73 14.41
N ALA A 270 10.39 10.87 13.54
CA ALA A 270 9.32 9.91 13.39
C ALA A 270 9.87 8.54 12.96
N VAL A 271 9.27 7.49 13.51
CA VAL A 271 9.58 6.09 13.22
C VAL A 271 8.37 5.48 12.54
N VAL A 272 8.57 4.96 11.34
CA VAL A 272 7.53 4.24 10.60
C VAL A 272 7.42 2.84 11.19
N ARG A 273 6.23 2.47 11.64
CA ARG A 273 5.98 1.15 12.25
C ARG A 273 5.29 0.23 11.26
N GLN A 274 5.69 -1.03 11.23
CA GLN A 274 4.93 -2.09 10.58
C GLN A 274 4.37 -3.04 11.63
N THR A 275 3.10 -3.42 11.46
CA THR A 275 2.46 -4.46 12.24
C THR A 275 2.03 -5.61 11.34
N GLN A 276 1.84 -6.77 11.95
CA GLN A 276 1.20 -7.92 11.31
C GLN A 276 -0.08 -8.25 12.06
N GLN A 277 -1.11 -8.64 11.32
CA GLN A 277 -2.43 -8.96 11.86
C GLN A 277 -2.58 -10.47 12.03
N GLN A 278 -3.00 -10.89 13.23
CA GLN A 278 -3.43 -12.24 13.56
C GLN A 278 -4.78 -12.17 14.28
N THR A 279 -5.40 -13.31 14.56
CA THR A 279 -6.66 -13.41 15.33
C THR A 279 -6.56 -12.72 16.68
N ILE A 280 -5.39 -12.77 17.32
CA ILE A 280 -5.16 -12.13 18.62
C ILE A 280 -5.01 -10.59 18.53
N GLY A 281 -4.98 -10.02 17.33
CA GLY A 281 -4.83 -8.60 17.06
C GLY A 281 -3.56 -8.26 16.27
N TYR A 282 -3.06 -7.05 16.49
CA TYR A 282 -1.88 -6.54 15.80
C TYR A 282 -0.62 -6.72 16.64
N THR A 283 0.41 -7.33 16.05
CA THR A 283 1.72 -7.47 16.67
C THR A 283 2.75 -6.65 15.91
N LEU A 284 3.72 -6.08 16.63
CA LEU A 284 4.81 -5.33 16.02
C LEU A 284 5.65 -6.27 15.14
N ARG A 285 5.90 -5.87 13.90
CA ARG A 285 6.73 -6.62 12.95
C ARG A 285 8.10 -5.97 12.79
N SER A 286 8.13 -4.67 12.47
CA SER A 286 9.39 -3.95 12.26
C SER A 286 9.21 -2.44 12.48
N LEU A 287 10.34 -1.77 12.71
CA LEU A 287 10.43 -0.32 12.90
C LEU A 287 11.46 0.22 11.91
N TYR A 288 11.08 1.24 11.14
CA TYR A 288 11.98 1.95 10.24
C TYR A 288 12.21 3.35 10.80
N ALA A 289 13.43 3.58 11.28
CA ALA A 289 13.86 4.84 11.87
C ALA A 289 14.90 5.49 10.95
N PRO A 290 14.49 6.22 9.89
CA PRO A 290 15.43 6.91 9.00
C PRO A 290 16.23 8.01 9.72
N GLY A 291 15.85 8.36 10.96
CA GLY A 291 16.49 9.40 11.73
C GLY A 291 16.12 10.79 11.23
N ARG A 292 16.64 11.80 11.92
CA ARG A 292 16.66 13.18 11.44
C ARG A 292 17.89 13.37 10.57
N SER A 293 17.73 13.97 9.39
CA SER A 293 18.86 14.31 8.51
C SER A 293 18.92 15.80 8.23
N PHE A 294 20.13 16.29 8.01
CA PHE A 294 20.40 17.71 7.75
C PHE A 294 21.20 17.85 6.46
N ARG A 295 20.90 18.90 5.70
CA ARG A 295 21.65 19.26 4.49
C ARG A 295 21.87 20.76 4.48
N VAL A 296 23.11 21.17 4.31
CA VAL A 296 23.48 22.57 4.07
C VAL A 296 24.09 22.67 2.68
N SER A 297 23.73 23.71 1.93
CA SER A 297 24.35 24.01 0.64
C SER A 297 24.66 25.50 0.52
N LEU A 298 25.68 25.79 -0.28
CA LEU A 298 26.04 27.13 -0.71
C LEU A 298 26.08 27.11 -2.24
N GLY A 299 25.43 28.07 -2.87
CA GLY A 299 25.39 28.19 -4.32
C GLY A 299 25.86 29.57 -4.77
N TYR A 300 26.61 29.60 -5.87
CA TYR A 300 27.02 30.83 -6.54
C TYR A 300 26.55 30.80 -7.99
N ALA A 301 25.96 31.90 -8.46
CA ALA A 301 25.50 32.05 -9.83
C ALA A 301 26.34 33.11 -10.57
N PHE A 302 26.84 32.73 -11.74
CA PHE A 302 27.56 33.62 -12.66
C PHE A 302 26.53 34.16 -13.66
N TYR A 303 26.06 35.38 -13.45
CA TYR A 303 25.25 36.10 -14.44
C TYR A 303 26.14 37.03 -15.25
#